data_AF-A0A7W0VY76-F1
#
_entry.id   AF-A0A7W0VY76-F1
#
_cell.length_a   1.000
_cell.length_b   1.000
_cell.length_c   1.000
_cell.angle_alpha   90.00
_cell.angle_beta   90.00
_cell.angle_gamma   90.00
#
_symmetry.space_group_name_H-M   'P 1'
#
loop_
_entity.id
_entity.type
_entity.pdbx_description
1 polymer ?
#
loop_
_entity_poly.entity_id
_entity_poly.type
_entity_poly.pdbx_seq_one_letter_code
_entity_poly.pdbx_strand_id
1 'polypeptide(L)'
;MASKRKAWQRLGRYFSAIVIAAFFLPFFGVSCEGMEVVTVSGADMVGGCKPGGMISEMEKQEGRARRDVGVDEPDSTGGGGPSMSDSMGAATSNVEREPLAIVALVLIVLGFGAAWVRTRTGLIASLVLAVATIGVLVALWFKIGGALREAVDKETLGKADGMKSDVKIDAGGRYGLWLSGIMLLTIIGFTARALREPENMPDAPPPMLPPPGPPPV
;
A
#
# COMPACT_ATOMS: atom_id res chain seq x y z
N MET A 1 0.35 9.02 36.47
CA MET A 1 -0.32 8.62 35.23
C MET A 1 0.37 9.32 34.07
N ALA A 2 0.91 8.59 33.08
CA ALA A 2 1.49 9.23 31.92
C ALA A 2 0.40 10.00 31.16
N SER A 3 0.62 11.27 30.86
CA SER A 3 -0.30 12.07 30.03
C SER A 3 -0.55 11.33 28.72
N LYS A 4 -1.82 11.11 28.37
CA LYS A 4 -2.22 10.39 27.15
C LYS A 4 -1.62 11.04 25.89
N ARG A 5 -1.35 12.36 25.91
CA ARG A 5 -0.59 13.08 24.88
C ARG A 5 0.83 12.53 24.71
N LYS A 6 1.55 12.24 25.80
CA LYS A 6 2.90 11.65 25.75
C LYS A 6 2.86 10.21 25.19
N ALA A 7 1.82 9.44 25.54
CA ALA A 7 1.62 8.10 24.99
C ALA A 7 1.36 8.17 23.47
N TRP A 8 0.47 9.06 23.04
CA TRP A 8 0.19 9.30 21.62
C TRP A 8 1.45 9.74 20.85
N GLN A 9 2.24 10.67 21.38
CA GLN A 9 3.45 11.13 20.72
C GLN A 9 4.49 10.01 20.50
N ARG A 10 4.50 8.99 21.36
CA ARG A 10 5.35 7.81 21.16
C ARG A 10 4.73 6.86 20.13
N LEU A 11 3.46 6.49 20.32
CA LEU A 11 2.77 5.51 19.47
C LEU A 11 2.49 6.01 18.04
N GLY A 12 2.11 7.27 17.87
CA GLY A 12 1.79 7.87 16.57
C GLY A 12 2.95 7.82 15.59
N ARG A 13 4.20 7.89 16.06
CA ARG A 13 5.40 7.75 15.23
C ARG A 13 5.56 6.34 14.68
N TYR A 14 5.28 5.32 15.50
CA TYR A 14 5.33 3.93 15.06
C TYR A 14 4.20 3.62 14.08
N PHE A 15 2.97 4.07 14.36
CA PHE A 15 1.85 3.84 13.46
C PHE A 15 2.04 4.52 12.10
N SER A 16 2.53 5.76 12.07
CA SER A 16 2.81 6.44 10.81
C SER A 16 3.93 5.78 10.01
N ALA A 17 4.98 5.26 10.66
CA ALA A 17 6.00 4.44 10.00
C ALA A 17 5.43 3.13 9.44
N ILE A 18 4.55 2.47 10.20
CA ILE A 18 3.86 1.24 9.75
C ILE A 18 2.98 1.55 8.54
N VAL A 19 2.27 2.67 8.50
CA VAL A 19 1.45 3.07 7.34
C VAL A 19 2.32 3.28 6.10
N ILE A 20 3.51 3.90 6.24
CA ILE A 20 4.47 4.01 5.13
C ILE A 20 4.88 2.61 4.65
N ALA A 21 5.33 1.75 5.56
CA ALA A 21 5.74 0.39 5.20
C ALA A 21 4.59 -0.40 4.54
N ALA A 22 3.37 -0.24 5.04
CA ALA A 22 2.17 -0.86 4.50
C ALA A 22 1.80 -0.37 3.10
N PHE A 23 2.18 0.85 2.75
CA PHE A 23 2.02 1.37 1.38
C PHE A 23 2.93 0.66 0.38
N PHE A 24 4.05 0.11 0.84
CA PHE A 24 4.93 -0.68 -0.03
C PHE A 24 4.52 -2.16 -0.12
N LEU A 25 3.55 -2.60 0.70
CA LEU A 25 3.01 -3.95 0.61
C LEU A 25 2.09 -4.10 -0.63
N PRO A 26 1.87 -5.33 -1.09
CA PRO A 26 0.91 -5.60 -2.16
C PRO A 26 -0.48 -5.07 -1.79
N PHE A 27 -1.02 -4.18 -2.64
CA PHE A 27 -2.38 -3.65 -2.48
C PHE A 27 -3.41 -4.52 -3.19
N PHE A 28 -3.04 -5.00 -4.38
CA PHE A 28 -3.87 -5.82 -5.23
C PHE A 28 -3.08 -7.03 -5.67
N GLY A 29 -3.62 -8.21 -5.38
CA GLY A 29 -3.14 -9.49 -5.92
C GLY A 29 -4.29 -10.15 -6.67
N VAL A 30 -4.03 -10.57 -7.90
CA VAL A 30 -4.92 -11.49 -8.62
C VAL A 30 -4.27 -12.87 -8.55
N SER A 31 -4.93 -13.81 -7.88
CA SER A 31 -4.52 -15.21 -7.87
C SER A 31 -5.44 -16.02 -8.77
N CYS A 32 -4.85 -16.83 -9.63
CA CYS A 32 -5.54 -17.87 -10.38
C CYS A 32 -5.12 -19.21 -9.77
N GLU A 33 -6.08 -20.03 -9.33
CA GLU A 33 -5.83 -21.39 -8.82
C GLU A 33 -4.79 -21.46 -7.68
N GLY A 34 -4.70 -20.42 -6.85
CA GLY A 34 -3.77 -20.37 -5.71
C GLY A 34 -2.33 -19.97 -6.07
N MET A 35 -2.04 -19.69 -7.34
CA MET A 35 -0.80 -19.03 -7.75
C MET A 35 -1.04 -17.52 -7.92
N GLU A 36 -0.22 -16.71 -7.25
CA GLU A 36 -0.28 -15.25 -7.33
C GLU A 36 0.33 -14.80 -8.67
N VAL A 37 -0.52 -14.40 -9.61
CA VAL A 37 -0.14 -14.17 -11.01
C VAL A 37 0.39 -12.75 -11.20
N VAL A 38 -0.24 -11.77 -10.54
CA VAL A 38 0.17 -10.36 -10.59
C VAL A 38 -0.05 -9.72 -9.22
N THR A 39 1.02 -9.18 -8.65
CA THR A 39 0.98 -8.27 -7.51
C THR A 39 1.26 -6.86 -7.95
N VAL A 40 0.38 -5.93 -7.60
CA VAL A 40 0.62 -4.49 -7.77
C VAL A 40 0.89 -3.91 -6.39
N SER A 41 2.13 -3.50 -6.16
CA SER A 41 2.51 -2.75 -4.96
C SER A 41 2.33 -1.24 -5.16
N GLY A 42 2.24 -0.48 -4.07
CA GLY A 42 2.17 0.97 -4.14
C GLY A 42 3.41 1.59 -4.77
N ALA A 43 4.58 0.94 -4.63
CA ALA A 43 5.80 1.37 -5.31
C ALA A 43 5.70 1.24 -6.83
N ASP A 44 5.12 0.14 -7.33
CA ASP A 44 4.98 -0.08 -8.78
C ASP A 44 4.09 0.99 -9.41
N MET A 45 2.98 1.32 -8.72
CA MET A 45 2.04 2.35 -9.15
C MET A 45 2.63 3.76 -9.17
N VAL A 46 3.55 4.05 -8.23
CA VAL A 46 4.23 5.35 -8.16
C VAL A 46 5.38 5.44 -9.16
N GLY A 47 6.19 4.39 -9.27
CA GLY A 47 7.34 4.33 -10.17
C GLY A 47 6.94 4.23 -11.64
N GLY A 48 5.77 3.64 -11.92
CA GLY A 48 5.43 3.17 -13.27
C GLY A 48 6.32 2.00 -13.68
N CYS A 49 6.76 1.19 -12.71
CA CYS A 49 7.56 0.00 -12.99
C CYS A 49 6.64 -1.11 -13.51
N LYS A 50 7.17 -1.96 -14.41
CA LYS A 50 6.49 -3.22 -14.78
C LYS A 50 6.22 -4.00 -13.48
N PRO A 51 4.99 -4.48 -13.24
CA PRO A 51 4.64 -5.21 -12.02
C PRO A 51 5.60 -6.39 -11.85
N GLY A 52 6.26 -6.45 -10.70
CA GLY A 52 7.14 -7.56 -10.35
C GLY A 52 6.34 -8.84 -10.15
N GLY A 53 6.94 -9.98 -10.49
CA GLY A 53 6.33 -11.29 -10.31
C GLY A 53 7.03 -12.36 -11.15
N MET A 54 6.73 -13.63 -10.86
CA MET A 54 7.33 -14.79 -11.53
C MET A 54 7.18 -14.74 -13.05
N ILE A 55 6.17 -14.06 -13.59
CA ILE A 55 5.97 -13.90 -15.04
C ILE A 55 7.11 -13.09 -15.67
N SER A 56 7.50 -11.97 -15.05
CA SER A 56 8.61 -11.16 -15.55
C SER A 56 9.97 -11.87 -15.45
N GLU A 57 10.08 -12.80 -14.49
CA GLU A 57 11.27 -13.64 -14.31
C GLU A 57 11.30 -14.81 -15.28
N MET A 58 10.14 -15.42 -15.57
CA MET A 58 9.99 -16.47 -16.59
C MET A 58 10.26 -15.91 -17.99
N GLU A 59 9.75 -14.73 -18.34
CA GLU A 59 10.04 -14.06 -19.62
C GLU A 59 11.55 -13.80 -19.79
N LYS A 60 12.23 -13.39 -18.70
CA LYS A 60 13.69 -13.22 -18.68
C LYS A 60 14.45 -14.54 -18.74
N GLN A 61 13.95 -15.62 -18.13
CA GLN A 61 14.57 -16.93 -18.18
C GLN A 61 14.43 -17.58 -19.56
N GLU A 62 13.25 -17.47 -20.19
CA GLU A 62 13.00 -18.00 -21.52
C GLU A 62 13.89 -17.32 -22.58
N GLY A 63 14.08 -16.00 -22.46
CA GLY A 63 15.00 -15.24 -23.32
C GLY A 63 16.48 -15.61 -23.14
N ARG A 64 16.89 -16.14 -21.97
CA ARG A 64 18.26 -16.64 -21.74
C ARG A 64 18.43 -18.08 -22.21
N ALA A 65 17.44 -18.94 -21.95
CA ALA A 65 17.47 -20.34 -22.40
C ALA A 65 17.60 -20.45 -23.93
N ARG A 66 16.96 -19.53 -24.68
CA ARG A 66 17.12 -19.45 -26.16
C ARG A 66 18.49 -18.96 -26.63
N ARG A 67 19.26 -18.28 -25.78
CA ARG A 67 20.53 -17.64 -26.17
C ARG A 67 21.74 -18.56 -26.02
N ASP A 68 21.64 -19.56 -25.13
CA ASP A 68 22.73 -20.51 -24.88
C ASP A 68 22.62 -21.80 -25.71
N VAL A 69 21.46 -22.06 -26.34
CA VAL A 69 21.38 -23.09 -27.38
C VAL A 69 21.74 -22.44 -28.70
N GLY A 70 23.04 -22.39 -29.00
CA GLY A 70 23.54 -22.14 -30.34
C GLY A 70 23.10 -23.26 -31.28
N VAL A 71 21.86 -23.19 -31.75
CA VAL A 71 21.40 -23.99 -32.88
C VAL A 71 21.71 -23.18 -34.13
N ASP A 72 22.77 -23.58 -34.83
CA ASP A 72 22.91 -23.32 -36.26
C ASP A 72 21.72 -23.99 -36.97
N GLU A 73 20.57 -23.31 -37.05
CA GLU A 73 19.37 -23.87 -37.68
C GLU A 73 19.25 -23.41 -39.15
N PRO A 74 19.25 -24.35 -40.10
CA PRO A 74 18.99 -24.09 -41.52
C PRO A 74 17.49 -23.86 -41.79
N ASP A 75 17.23 -23.03 -42.80
CA ASP A 75 15.93 -22.67 -43.36
C ASP A 75 14.89 -23.80 -43.28
N SER A 76 13.98 -23.69 -42.33
CA SER A 76 12.75 -24.49 -42.30
C SER A 76 11.54 -23.57 -42.26
N THR A 77 11.07 -23.30 -43.46
CA THR A 77 9.80 -22.65 -43.76
C THR A 77 8.65 -23.56 -43.33
N GLY A 78 7.87 -23.17 -42.32
CA GLY A 78 6.51 -23.70 -42.17
C GLY A 78 6.05 -23.94 -40.73
N GLY A 79 5.05 -23.16 -40.32
CA GLY A 79 4.15 -23.54 -39.22
C GLY A 79 4.40 -22.85 -37.88
N GLY A 80 4.52 -21.52 -37.88
CA GLY A 80 4.42 -20.72 -36.65
C GLY A 80 3.00 -20.79 -36.08
N GLY A 81 2.73 -21.80 -35.25
CA GLY A 81 1.57 -21.78 -34.37
C GLY A 81 1.71 -20.61 -33.40
N PRO A 82 0.63 -19.86 -33.08
CA PRO A 82 0.71 -18.72 -32.17
C PRO A 82 1.24 -19.20 -30.82
N SER A 83 2.47 -18.82 -30.50
CA SER A 83 3.10 -19.07 -29.21
C SER A 83 2.25 -18.41 -28.13
N MET A 84 1.82 -19.20 -27.15
CA MET A 84 1.00 -18.76 -26.01
C MET A 84 1.62 -17.56 -25.25
N SER A 85 2.93 -17.34 -25.39
CA SER A 85 3.70 -16.24 -24.80
C SER A 85 3.28 -14.84 -25.30
N ASP A 86 2.86 -14.68 -26.56
CA ASP A 86 2.58 -13.34 -27.12
C ASP A 86 1.24 -12.76 -26.64
N SER A 87 0.28 -13.62 -26.25
CA SER A 87 -1.03 -13.16 -25.76
C SER A 87 -1.05 -12.80 -24.27
N MET A 88 -0.12 -13.33 -23.47
CA MET A 88 0.04 -12.93 -22.05
C MET A 88 0.95 -11.69 -21.89
N GLY A 89 1.93 -11.50 -22.78
CA GLY A 89 2.82 -10.33 -22.75
C GLY A 89 2.12 -9.00 -23.04
N ALA A 90 1.07 -9.00 -23.87
CA ALA A 90 0.36 -7.79 -24.28
C ALA A 90 -0.51 -7.17 -23.17
N ALA A 91 -0.96 -7.97 -22.18
CA ALA A 91 -1.77 -7.48 -21.05
C ALA A 91 -0.94 -6.83 -19.92
N THR A 92 0.39 -6.93 -19.98
CA THR A 92 1.31 -6.23 -19.05
C THR A 92 1.98 -5.02 -19.70
N SER A 93 1.27 -4.36 -20.62
CA SER A 93 1.64 -3.01 -21.06
C SER A 93 1.75 -2.12 -19.83
N ASN A 94 2.92 -1.50 -19.65
CA ASN A 94 3.27 -0.57 -18.56
C ASN A 94 2.06 -0.06 -17.77
N VAL A 95 2.01 -0.36 -16.46
CA VAL A 95 1.09 0.33 -15.57
C VAL A 95 1.43 1.82 -15.67
N GLU A 96 0.59 2.57 -16.39
CA GLU A 96 0.76 4.02 -16.49
C GLU A 96 0.80 4.58 -15.08
N ARG A 97 1.75 5.49 -14.84
CA ARG A 97 1.93 6.12 -13.53
C ARG A 97 0.59 6.63 -13.04
N GLU A 98 0.09 6.07 -11.95
CA GLU A 98 -1.20 6.49 -11.42
C GLU A 98 -1.00 7.76 -10.59
N PRO A 99 -1.48 8.94 -11.05
CA PRO A 99 -1.26 10.18 -10.32
C PRO A 99 -1.90 10.14 -8.92
N LEU A 100 -2.99 9.38 -8.74
CA LEU A 100 -3.60 9.18 -7.42
C LEU A 100 -2.67 8.44 -6.45
N ALA A 101 -1.88 7.47 -6.92
CA ALA A 101 -0.92 6.75 -6.09
C ALA A 101 0.20 7.67 -5.59
N ILE A 102 0.67 8.57 -6.47
CA ILE A 102 1.66 9.60 -6.13
C ILE A 102 1.09 10.55 -5.08
N VAL A 103 -0.15 11.02 -5.26
CA VAL A 103 -0.83 11.88 -4.27
C VAL A 103 -0.99 11.15 -2.93
N ALA A 104 -1.38 9.87 -2.95
CA ALA A 104 -1.48 9.07 -1.73
C ALA A 104 -0.13 8.96 -0.99
N LEU A 105 0.95 8.68 -1.73
CA LEU A 105 2.29 8.61 -1.15
C LEU A 105 2.71 9.95 -0.53
N VAL A 106 2.50 11.06 -1.24
CA VAL A 106 2.80 12.41 -0.73
C VAL A 106 2.02 12.70 0.56
N LEU A 107 0.72 12.38 0.59
CA LEU A 107 -0.11 12.57 1.78
C LEU A 107 0.38 11.73 2.97
N ILE A 108 0.80 10.48 2.73
CA ILE A 108 1.37 9.60 3.76
C ILE A 108 2.68 10.17 4.30
N VAL A 109 3.57 10.64 3.43
CA VAL A 109 4.86 11.25 3.83
C VAL A 109 4.62 12.54 4.63
N LEU A 110 3.69 13.39 4.20
CA LEU A 110 3.30 14.59 4.95
C LEU A 110 2.66 14.23 6.30
N GLY A 111 1.82 13.19 6.35
CA GLY A 111 1.22 12.68 7.58
C GLY A 111 2.27 12.17 8.57
N PHE A 112 3.29 11.46 8.07
CA PHE A 112 4.44 11.04 8.85
C PHE A 112 5.22 12.24 9.39
N GLY A 113 5.55 13.22 8.55
CA GLY A 113 6.22 14.45 9.00
C GLY A 113 5.41 15.20 10.06
N ALA A 114 4.09 15.31 9.89
CA ALA A 114 3.19 15.92 10.85
C ALA A 114 3.18 15.20 12.19
N ALA A 115 3.35 13.87 12.21
CA ALA A 115 3.42 13.07 13.45
C ALA A 115 4.64 13.40 14.33
N TRP A 116 5.66 14.08 13.78
CA TRP A 116 6.82 14.55 14.55
C TRP A 116 6.58 15.90 15.23
N VAL A 117 5.60 16.68 14.76
CA VAL A 117 5.30 18.01 15.30
C VAL A 117 4.54 17.87 16.62
N ARG A 118 5.10 18.41 17.72
CA ARG A 118 4.53 18.29 19.07
C ARG A 118 3.42 19.29 19.39
N THR A 119 2.97 20.06 18.41
CA THR A 119 1.96 21.11 18.60
C THR A 119 0.55 20.58 18.39
N ARG A 120 -0.45 21.27 18.97
CA ARG A 120 -1.87 20.98 18.73
C ARG A 120 -2.26 21.14 17.26
N THR A 121 -1.67 22.11 16.57
CA THR A 121 -1.81 22.28 15.12
C THR A 121 -1.29 21.07 14.35
N GLY A 122 -0.19 20.45 14.80
CA GLY A 122 0.32 19.19 14.24
C GLY A 122 -0.66 18.03 14.37
N LEU A 123 -1.35 17.91 15.51
CA LEU A 123 -2.39 16.88 15.70
C LEU A 123 -3.57 17.07 14.75
N ILE A 124 -4.07 18.30 14.62
CA ILE A 124 -5.18 18.61 13.70
C ILE A 124 -4.75 18.33 12.25
N ALA A 125 -3.53 18.75 11.86
CA ALA A 125 -3.00 18.47 10.53
C ALA A 125 -2.90 16.96 10.27
N SER A 126 -2.38 16.18 11.23
CA SER A 126 -2.30 14.71 11.09
C SER A 126 -3.67 14.05 10.95
N LEU A 127 -4.70 14.57 11.63
CA LEU A 127 -6.06 14.09 11.54
C LEU A 127 -6.64 14.34 10.14
N VAL A 128 -6.50 15.56 9.64
CA VAL A 128 -6.97 15.95 8.29
C VAL A 128 -6.25 15.14 7.22
N LEU A 129 -4.92 15.00 7.33
CA LEU A 129 -4.12 14.20 6.39
C LEU A 129 -4.51 12.72 6.43
N ALA A 130 -4.78 12.15 7.60
CA ALA A 130 -5.23 10.76 7.70
C ALA A 130 -6.60 10.55 7.02
N VAL A 131 -7.56 11.45 7.25
CA VAL A 131 -8.88 11.40 6.59
C VAL A 131 -8.74 11.57 5.07
N ALA A 132 -7.95 12.54 4.63
CA ALA A 132 -7.67 12.76 3.21
C ALA A 132 -7.01 11.53 2.57
N THR A 133 -6.06 10.90 3.25
CA THR A 133 -5.37 9.68 2.78
C THR A 133 -6.36 8.52 2.63
N ILE A 134 -7.28 8.32 3.58
CA ILE A 134 -8.34 7.31 3.44
C ILE A 134 -9.20 7.62 2.21
N GLY A 135 -9.60 8.88 2.01
CA GLY A 135 -10.39 9.28 0.84
C GLY A 135 -9.68 8.95 -0.48
N VAL A 136 -8.38 9.24 -0.58
CA VAL A 136 -7.57 8.91 -1.75
C VAL A 136 -7.42 7.39 -1.93
N LEU A 137 -7.16 6.63 -0.87
CA LEU A 137 -7.09 5.17 -0.93
C LEU A 137 -8.41 4.53 -1.39
N VAL A 138 -9.55 5.05 -0.93
CA VAL A 138 -10.88 4.59 -1.36
C VAL A 138 -11.13 4.94 -2.84
N ALA A 139 -10.77 6.15 -3.27
CA ALA A 139 -10.90 6.54 -4.68
C ALA A 139 -10.02 5.67 -5.59
N LEU A 140 -8.77 5.42 -5.18
CA LEU A 140 -7.82 4.54 -5.84
C LEU A 140 -8.37 3.11 -5.96
N TRP A 141 -8.97 2.60 -4.89
CA TRP A 141 -9.63 1.30 -4.87
C TRP A 141 -10.76 1.16 -5.88
N PHE A 142 -11.68 2.14 -5.93
CA PHE A 142 -12.76 2.10 -6.91
C PHE A 142 -12.24 2.20 -8.35
N LYS A 143 -11.22 3.05 -8.58
CA LYS A 143 -10.63 3.22 -9.91
C LYS A 143 -9.95 1.95 -10.41
N ILE A 144 -9.04 1.38 -9.62
CA ILE A 144 -8.29 0.17 -9.98
C ILE A 144 -9.22 -1.04 -10.01
N GLY A 145 -10.17 -1.13 -9.08
CA GLY A 145 -11.17 -2.19 -9.07
C GLY A 145 -12.07 -2.17 -10.33
N GLY A 146 -12.35 -1.00 -10.88
CA GLY A 146 -13.04 -0.86 -12.17
C GLY A 146 -12.19 -1.33 -13.35
N ALA A 147 -10.94 -0.84 -13.44
CA ALA A 147 -10.03 -1.18 -14.52
C ALA A 147 -9.68 -2.69 -14.57
N LEU A 148 -9.45 -3.31 -13.41
CA LEU A 148 -9.19 -4.75 -13.30
C LEU A 148 -10.38 -5.59 -13.78
N ARG A 149 -11.60 -5.21 -13.40
CA ARG A 149 -12.82 -5.92 -13.85
C ARG A 149 -12.95 -5.84 -15.37
N GLU A 150 -12.75 -4.66 -15.95
CA GLU A 150 -12.82 -4.48 -17.40
C GLU A 150 -11.74 -5.28 -18.15
N ALA A 151 -10.51 -5.34 -17.61
CA ALA A 151 -9.43 -6.14 -18.18
C ALA A 151 -9.73 -7.65 -18.13
N VAL A 152 -10.20 -8.14 -16.98
CA VAL A 152 -10.59 -9.55 -16.82
C VAL A 152 -11.77 -9.90 -17.74
N ASP A 153 -12.77 -9.04 -17.85
CA ASP A 153 -13.92 -9.28 -18.72
C ASP A 153 -13.50 -9.34 -20.19
N LYS A 154 -12.59 -8.45 -20.64
CA LYS A 154 -12.05 -8.47 -22.02
C LYS A 154 -11.28 -9.76 -22.32
N GLU A 155 -10.42 -10.21 -21.41
CA GLU A 155 -9.69 -11.47 -21.61
C GLU A 155 -10.61 -12.69 -21.58
N THR A 156 -11.59 -12.69 -20.67
CA THR A 156 -12.53 -13.80 -20.54
C THR A 156 -13.40 -13.91 -21.77
N LEU A 157 -13.92 -12.79 -22.30
CA LEU A 157 -14.72 -12.76 -23.53
C LEU A 157 -13.93 -13.22 -24.76
N GLY A 158 -12.63 -12.95 -24.83
CA GLY A 158 -11.76 -13.40 -25.92
C GLY A 158 -11.47 -14.91 -25.92
N LYS A 159 -11.58 -15.58 -24.76
CA LYS A 159 -11.33 -17.03 -24.59
C LYS A 159 -12.61 -17.85 -24.43
N ALA A 160 -13.79 -17.21 -24.44
CA ALA A 160 -15.06 -17.81 -24.05
C ALA A 160 -15.71 -18.77 -25.08
N ASP A 161 -15.03 -19.19 -26.15
CA ASP A 161 -15.61 -20.16 -27.09
C ASP A 161 -15.43 -21.64 -26.66
N GLY A 162 -14.93 -21.94 -25.46
CA GLY A 162 -14.92 -23.34 -25.01
C GLY A 162 -14.50 -23.70 -23.59
N MET A 163 -13.91 -22.78 -22.80
CA MET A 163 -13.34 -23.16 -21.49
C MET A 163 -13.90 -22.29 -20.37
N LYS A 164 -14.93 -22.81 -19.69
CA LYS A 164 -15.44 -22.26 -18.41
C LYS A 164 -14.49 -22.66 -17.27
N SER A 165 -13.30 -22.07 -17.22
CA SER A 165 -12.48 -22.15 -16.01
C SER A 165 -13.01 -21.11 -15.01
N ASP A 166 -13.44 -21.57 -13.83
CA ASP A 166 -13.82 -20.70 -12.71
C ASP A 166 -12.60 -19.89 -12.26
N VAL A 167 -12.40 -18.71 -12.86
CA VAL A 167 -11.40 -17.74 -12.40
C VAL A 167 -11.90 -17.16 -11.09
N LYS A 168 -11.55 -17.84 -10.00
CA LYS A 168 -11.82 -17.36 -8.66
C LYS A 168 -10.87 -16.20 -8.38
N ILE A 169 -11.35 -14.97 -8.58
CA ILE A 169 -10.63 -13.76 -8.18
C ILE A 169 -10.59 -13.74 -6.65
N ASP A 170 -9.62 -14.43 -6.07
CA ASP A 170 -9.44 -14.42 -4.63
C ASP A 170 -8.87 -13.05 -4.24
N ALA A 171 -9.67 -12.30 -3.48
CA ALA A 171 -9.30 -11.00 -2.92
C ALA A 171 -8.23 -11.11 -1.81
N GLY A 172 -7.59 -12.28 -1.68
CA GLY A 172 -6.69 -12.65 -0.59
C GLY A 172 -5.47 -11.75 -0.46
N GLY A 173 -4.92 -11.21 -1.56
CA GLY A 173 -3.70 -10.40 -1.54
C GLY A 173 -3.84 -8.97 -0.99
N ARG A 174 -5.01 -8.55 -0.49
CA ARG A 174 -5.30 -7.15 -0.14
C ARG A 174 -4.83 -6.71 1.24
N TYR A 175 -3.89 -7.44 1.83
CA TYR A 175 -3.41 -7.19 3.19
C TYR A 175 -2.84 -5.78 3.35
N GLY A 176 -2.13 -5.24 2.35
CA GLY A 176 -1.58 -3.87 2.40
C GLY A 176 -2.66 -2.80 2.55
N LEU A 177 -3.77 -2.92 1.81
CA LEU A 177 -4.87 -1.96 1.90
C LEU A 177 -5.60 -2.04 3.25
N TRP A 178 -5.94 -3.25 3.69
CA TRP A 178 -6.65 -3.43 4.96
C TRP A 178 -5.81 -2.98 6.13
N LEU A 179 -4.51 -3.33 6.13
CA LEU A 179 -3.59 -2.96 7.18
C LEU A 179 -3.40 -1.44 7.23
N SER A 180 -3.18 -0.79 6.08
CA SER A 180 -3.09 0.68 6.03
C SER A 180 -4.40 1.37 6.46
N GLY A 181 -5.55 0.86 6.01
CA GLY A 181 -6.87 1.36 6.42
C GLY A 181 -7.12 1.27 7.92
N ILE A 182 -6.88 0.10 8.53
CA ILE A 182 -7.04 -0.10 9.98
C ILE A 182 -6.07 0.80 10.76
N MET A 183 -4.82 0.92 10.30
CA MET A 183 -3.83 1.78 10.96
C MET A 183 -4.22 3.27 10.87
N LEU A 184 -4.71 3.74 9.72
CA LEU A 184 -5.21 5.11 9.55
C LEU A 184 -6.43 5.38 10.44
N LEU A 185 -7.38 4.44 10.53
CA LEU A 185 -8.53 4.55 11.45
C LEU A 185 -8.10 4.60 12.91
N THR A 186 -7.10 3.80 13.27
CA THR A 186 -6.50 3.83 14.61
C THR A 186 -5.87 5.20 14.88
N ILE A 187 -5.14 5.76 13.91
CA ILE A 187 -4.55 7.10 14.03
C ILE A 187 -5.63 8.16 14.24
N ILE A 188 -6.71 8.12 13.46
CA ILE A 188 -7.84 9.04 13.58
C ILE A 188 -8.48 8.93 14.97
N GLY A 189 -8.80 7.71 15.43
CA GLY A 189 -9.44 7.48 16.71
C GLY A 189 -8.61 7.98 17.89
N PHE A 190 -7.31 7.68 17.89
CA PHE A 190 -6.41 8.15 18.94
C PHE A 190 -6.17 9.67 18.88
N THR A 191 -6.02 10.25 17.69
CA THR A 191 -5.84 11.70 17.53
C THR A 191 -7.08 12.45 17.98
N ALA A 192 -8.27 11.99 17.59
CA ALA A 192 -9.54 12.57 18.04
C ALA A 192 -9.69 12.49 19.57
N ARG A 193 -9.29 11.37 20.18
CA ARG A 193 -9.30 11.22 21.64
C ARG A 193 -8.28 12.15 22.32
N ALA A 194 -7.10 12.35 21.75
CA ALA A 194 -6.09 13.27 22.28
C ALA A 194 -6.53 14.75 22.18
N LEU A 195 -7.27 15.11 21.12
CA LEU A 195 -7.80 16.47 20.93
C LEU A 195 -8.94 16.82 21.90
N ARG A 196 -9.63 15.82 22.47
CA ARG A 196 -10.68 16.02 23.48
C ARG A 196 -10.15 16.41 24.86
N GLU A 197 -8.85 16.27 25.12
CA GLU A 197 -8.29 16.64 26.43
C GLU A 197 -8.11 18.17 26.52
N PRO A 198 -8.76 18.85 27.48
CA PRO A 198 -8.65 20.29 27.63
C PRO A 198 -7.19 20.69 27.88
N GLU A 199 -6.73 21.77 27.23
CA GLU A 199 -5.35 22.26 27.37
C GLU A 199 -5.05 22.87 28.74
N ASN A 200 -6.09 23.13 29.53
CA ASN A 200 -5.99 23.86 30.80
C ASN A 200 -6.15 22.94 32.01
N MET A 201 -5.39 21.84 32.09
CA MET A 201 -4.96 21.45 33.43
C MET A 201 -3.72 22.29 33.71
N PRO A 202 -3.81 23.36 34.53
CA PRO A 202 -2.60 24.00 35.03
C PRO A 202 -1.71 22.90 35.58
N ASP A 203 -0.43 22.89 35.19
CA ASP A 203 0.55 21.96 35.74
C ASP A 203 0.32 21.93 37.24
N ALA A 204 -0.01 20.75 37.77
CA ALA A 204 -0.26 20.60 39.20
C ALA A 204 0.88 21.34 39.91
N PRO A 205 0.57 22.25 40.85
CA PRO A 205 1.57 23.10 41.47
C PRO A 205 2.73 22.20 41.91
N PRO A 206 3.99 22.61 41.67
CA PRO A 206 5.14 21.79 42.01
C PRO A 206 4.96 21.31 43.44
N PRO A 207 5.24 20.01 43.73
CA PRO A 207 5.02 19.46 45.06
C PRO A 207 5.65 20.42 46.06
N MET A 208 4.82 21.01 46.92
CA MET A 208 5.31 21.96 47.91
C MET A 208 6.39 21.23 48.70
N LEU A 209 7.60 21.79 48.69
CA LEU A 209 8.68 21.25 49.51
C LEU A 209 8.15 21.19 50.96
N PRO A 210 8.37 20.07 51.67
CA PRO A 210 7.98 19.99 53.06
C PRO A 210 8.63 21.18 53.81
N PRO A 211 7.90 21.81 54.76
CA PRO A 211 8.46 22.90 55.54
C PRO A 211 9.75 22.43 56.22
N PRO A 212 10.76 23.32 56.39
CA PRO A 212 11.98 22.96 57.09
C PRO A 212 11.65 22.41 58.47
N GLY A 213 12.23 21.25 58.81
CA GLY A 213 12.04 20.61 60.11
C GLY A 213 12.57 21.48 61.25
N PRO A 214 12.07 21.31 62.48
CA PRO A 214 12.59 22.02 63.64
C PRO A 214 14.08 21.70 63.86
N PRO A 215 14.87 22.65 64.39
CA PRO A 215 16.27 22.40 64.72
C PRO A 215 16.39 21.27 65.76
N PRO A 216 17.46 20.46 65.72
CA PRO A 216 17.70 19.41 66.71
C PRO A 216 17.86 20.03 68.11
N VAL A 217 17.22 19.41 69.11
CA VAL A 217 17.24 19.79 70.53
C VAL A 217 18.51 19.27 71.21
#